data_AF-A0AAE0U097-F1
#
_entry.id   AF-A0AAE0U097-F1
#
_cell.length_a   1.000
_cell.length_b   1.000
_cell.length_c   1.000
_cell.angle_alpha   90.00
_cell.angle_beta   90.00
_cell.angle_gamma   90.00
#
_symmetry.space_group_name_H-M   'P 1'
#
loop_
_entity.id
_entity.type
_entity.pdbx_description
1 polymer ?
#
loop_
_entity_poly.entity_id
_entity_poly.type
_entity_poly.pdbx_seq_one_letter_code
_entity_poly.pdbx_strand_id
1 'polypeptide(L)'
;MYPLSTDSEFSFYLAEVLSLSNGGGASTGEVLRAAAAQIIPGDVESFHQEFKILADRMYLLATQTVLAGSGYGGSQEALYHSLGVAVLARGWNFAAHEGPGQPTVIRQSGAGFGAAPDRSEVVTPAVDYLLAWGGVDGGRLALAGLSFGGSLAPIAGAREHRLAWMLV
;
A
#
# COMPACT_ATOMS: atom_id res chain seq x y z
N MET A 1 -11.56 -34.26 12.25
CA MET A 1 -11.69 -32.80 12.07
C MET A 1 -13.18 -32.52 11.92
N TYR A 2 -13.74 -31.57 12.67
CA TYR A 2 -15.15 -31.18 12.46
C TYR A 2 -15.26 -30.47 11.10
N PRO A 3 -16.29 -30.76 10.29
CA PRO A 3 -16.45 -30.12 9.00
C PRO A 3 -16.73 -28.63 9.16
N LEU A 4 -16.20 -27.82 8.24
CA LEU A 4 -16.36 -26.36 8.24
C LEU A 4 -17.70 -25.91 7.66
N SER A 5 -18.39 -26.81 6.95
CA SER A 5 -19.75 -26.62 6.43
C SER A 5 -20.51 -27.95 6.50
N THR A 6 -21.84 -27.90 6.56
CA THR A 6 -22.68 -29.10 6.40
C THR A 6 -22.73 -29.59 4.94
N ASP A 7 -22.30 -28.75 3.99
CA ASP A 7 -22.01 -29.13 2.62
C ASP A 7 -20.58 -29.70 2.52
N SER A 8 -20.46 -30.95 2.03
CA SER A 8 -19.16 -31.63 1.96
C SER A 8 -18.19 -30.99 0.96
N GLU A 9 -18.70 -30.45 -0.13
CA GLU A 9 -17.89 -29.81 -1.17
C GLU A 9 -17.35 -28.47 -0.67
N PHE A 10 -18.22 -27.62 -0.11
CA PHE A 10 -17.78 -26.35 0.46
C PHE A 10 -16.87 -26.54 1.68
N SER A 11 -17.12 -27.57 2.51
CA SER A 11 -16.23 -27.93 3.61
C SER A 11 -14.82 -28.30 3.10
N PHE A 12 -14.73 -29.00 1.96
CA PHE A 12 -13.46 -29.31 1.32
C PHE A 12 -12.74 -28.04 0.83
N TYR A 13 -13.41 -27.16 0.08
CA TYR A 13 -12.80 -25.91 -0.40
C TYR A 13 -12.36 -24.99 0.74
N LEU A 14 -13.16 -24.88 1.81
CA LEU A 14 -12.77 -24.09 2.99
C LEU A 14 -11.53 -24.67 3.67
N ALA A 15 -11.41 -26.00 3.75
CA ALA A 15 -10.23 -26.66 4.29
C ALA A 15 -8.99 -26.45 3.40
N GLU A 16 -9.16 -26.46 2.08
CA GLU A 16 -8.11 -26.14 1.12
C GLU A 16 -7.59 -24.70 1.32
N VAL A 17 -8.48 -23.71 1.35
CA VAL A 17 -8.09 -22.31 1.60
C VAL A 17 -7.42 -22.16 2.97
N LEU A 18 -7.94 -22.82 4.01
CA LEU A 18 -7.35 -22.80 5.34
C LEU A 18 -5.94 -23.40 5.36
N SER A 19 -5.67 -24.42 4.55
CA SER A 19 -4.34 -25.02 4.44
C SER A 19 -3.28 -24.04 3.92
N LEU A 20 -3.71 -23.03 3.16
CA LEU A 20 -2.84 -22.00 2.58
C LEU A 20 -2.54 -20.86 3.57
N SER A 21 -3.22 -20.78 4.72
CA SER A 21 -3.05 -19.67 5.67
C SER A 21 -1.62 -19.51 6.17
N ASN A 22 -0.87 -20.61 6.35
CA ASN A 22 0.53 -20.56 6.76
C ASN A 22 1.50 -20.15 5.62
N GLY A 23 1.03 -20.18 4.37
CA GLY A 23 1.80 -19.81 3.18
C GLY A 23 1.53 -18.39 2.66
N GLY A 24 0.88 -17.55 3.46
CA GLY A 24 0.48 -16.19 3.04
C GLY A 24 -0.85 -16.13 2.29
N GLY A 25 -1.65 -17.20 2.32
CA GLY A 25 -3.05 -17.20 1.90
C GLY A 25 -3.95 -16.42 2.86
N ALA A 26 -5.27 -16.58 2.72
CA ALA A 26 -6.24 -15.96 3.63
C ALA A 26 -5.94 -16.31 5.10
N SER A 27 -6.13 -15.36 6.00
CA SER A 27 -5.90 -15.63 7.43
C SER A 27 -6.92 -16.64 7.96
N THR A 28 -6.52 -17.47 8.92
CA THR A 28 -7.42 -18.47 9.53
C THR A 28 -8.73 -17.86 10.01
N GLY A 29 -8.69 -16.66 10.60
CA GLY A 29 -9.89 -15.96 11.07
C GLY A 29 -10.85 -15.56 9.94
N GLU A 30 -10.33 -15.19 8.77
CA GLU A 30 -11.16 -14.85 7.60
C GLU A 30 -11.85 -16.09 7.03
N VAL A 31 -11.13 -17.21 6.95
CA VAL A 31 -11.70 -18.49 6.49
C VAL A 31 -12.77 -18.99 7.47
N LEU A 32 -12.51 -18.92 8.77
CA LEU A 32 -13.47 -19.30 9.80
C LEU A 32 -14.69 -18.37 9.83
N ARG A 33 -14.50 -17.06 9.59
CA ARG A 33 -15.61 -16.12 9.45
C ARG A 33 -16.47 -16.47 8.24
N ALA A 34 -15.86 -16.71 7.07
CA ALA A 34 -16.61 -17.10 5.88
C ALA A 34 -17.41 -18.40 6.12
N ALA A 35 -16.76 -19.39 6.75
CA ALA A 35 -17.39 -20.65 7.13
C ALA A 35 -18.57 -20.47 8.12
N ALA A 36 -18.43 -19.56 9.10
CA ALA A 36 -19.43 -19.35 10.15
C ALA A 36 -20.56 -18.40 9.78
N ALA A 37 -20.35 -17.48 8.83
CA ALA A 37 -21.17 -16.28 8.74
C ALA A 37 -22.26 -16.30 7.67
N GLN A 38 -22.07 -16.93 6.50
CA GLN A 38 -22.95 -16.59 5.35
C GLN A 38 -23.02 -17.64 4.23
N ILE A 39 -22.14 -18.65 4.20
CA ILE A 39 -22.16 -19.63 3.11
C ILE A 39 -23.32 -20.60 3.32
N ILE A 40 -24.33 -20.49 2.46
CA ILE A 40 -25.51 -21.35 2.48
C ILE A 40 -25.12 -22.68 1.80
N PRO A 41 -25.32 -23.85 2.44
CA PRO A 41 -25.06 -25.15 1.82
C PRO A 41 -25.72 -25.30 0.45
N GLY A 42 -24.96 -25.75 -0.55
CA GLY A 42 -25.42 -25.89 -1.94
C GLY A 42 -25.59 -24.59 -2.75
N ASP A 43 -25.39 -23.41 -2.15
CA ASP A 43 -25.50 -22.12 -2.85
C ASP A 43 -24.12 -21.55 -3.20
N VAL A 44 -23.72 -21.76 -4.45
CA VAL A 44 -22.43 -21.30 -4.98
C VAL A 44 -22.31 -19.78 -5.00
N GLU A 45 -23.42 -19.05 -5.14
CA GLU A 45 -23.39 -17.58 -5.15
C GLU A 45 -23.03 -17.05 -3.76
N SER A 46 -23.60 -17.65 -2.70
CA SER A 46 -23.24 -17.29 -1.32
C SER A 46 -21.76 -17.53 -1.02
N PHE A 47 -21.18 -18.61 -1.56
CA PHE A 47 -19.75 -18.90 -1.48
C PHE A 47 -18.92 -17.85 -2.22
N HIS A 48 -19.29 -17.54 -3.47
CA HIS A 48 -18.62 -16.52 -4.28
C HIS A 48 -18.58 -15.16 -3.57
N GLN A 49 -19.74 -14.69 -3.09
CA GLN A 49 -19.86 -13.36 -2.48
C GLN A 49 -18.97 -13.21 -1.25
N GLU A 50 -18.90 -14.22 -0.38
CA GLU A 50 -18.06 -14.17 0.82
C GLU A 50 -16.56 -14.05 0.49
N PHE A 51 -16.10 -14.79 -0.50
CA PHE A 51 -14.72 -14.70 -0.97
C PHE A 51 -14.46 -13.43 -1.78
N LYS A 52 -15.45 -12.93 -2.52
CA LYS A 52 -15.37 -11.68 -3.25
C LYS A 52 -15.16 -10.49 -2.31
N ILE A 53 -15.85 -10.45 -1.18
CA ILE A 53 -15.64 -9.42 -0.13
C ILE A 53 -14.19 -9.42 0.38
N LEU A 54 -13.61 -10.60 0.60
CA LEU A 54 -12.21 -10.74 1.01
C LEU A 54 -11.24 -10.25 -0.07
N ALA A 55 -11.49 -10.65 -1.32
CA ALA A 55 -10.68 -10.23 -2.46
C ALA A 55 -10.73 -8.71 -2.68
N ASP A 56 -11.92 -8.11 -2.59
CA ASP A 56 -12.10 -6.67 -2.74
C ASP A 56 -11.41 -5.89 -1.62
N ARG A 57 -11.48 -6.38 -0.38
CA ARG A 57 -10.73 -5.80 0.74
C ARG A 57 -9.22 -5.82 0.47
N MET A 58 -8.69 -6.95 0.01
CA MET A 58 -7.27 -7.08 -0.30
C MET A 58 -6.86 -6.13 -1.45
N TYR A 59 -7.69 -6.04 -2.49
CA TYR A 59 -7.50 -5.10 -3.59
C TYR A 59 -7.43 -3.65 -3.09
N LEU A 60 -8.37 -3.25 -2.23
CA LEU A 60 -8.41 -1.89 -1.67
C LEU A 60 -7.22 -1.56 -0.76
N LEU A 61 -6.64 -2.55 -0.09
CA LEU A 61 -5.38 -2.38 0.64
C LEU A 61 -4.21 -2.24 -0.34
N ALA A 62 -4.13 -3.12 -1.34
CA ALA A 62 -3.05 -3.15 -2.32
C ALA A 62 -2.99 -1.89 -3.20
N THR A 63 -4.11 -1.21 -3.44
CA THR A 63 -4.11 0.05 -4.22
C THR A 63 -3.82 1.31 -3.40
N GLN A 64 -3.89 1.22 -2.07
CA GLN A 64 -3.47 2.31 -1.18
C GLN A 64 -1.97 2.51 -1.30
N THR A 65 -1.53 3.74 -1.55
CA THR A 65 -0.12 4.04 -1.83
C THR A 65 0.40 5.15 -0.93
N VAL A 66 1.61 4.97 -0.38
CA VAL A 66 2.34 5.99 0.35
C VAL A 66 3.59 6.36 -0.45
N LEU A 67 3.64 7.60 -0.95
CA LEU A 67 4.83 8.24 -1.50
C LEU A 67 5.60 8.89 -0.34
N ALA A 68 6.87 8.52 -0.16
CA ALA A 68 7.70 8.98 0.94
C ALA A 68 8.91 9.79 0.46
N GLY A 69 9.14 10.92 1.10
CA GLY A 69 10.31 11.77 0.91
C GLY A 69 11.14 11.87 2.19
N SER A 70 12.46 11.82 2.05
CA SER A 70 13.40 11.96 3.16
C SER A 70 13.71 13.43 3.45
N GLY A 71 14.51 13.68 4.49
CA GLY A 71 15.05 15.01 4.78
C GLY A 71 16.23 15.42 3.90
N TYR A 72 17.07 16.31 4.42
CA TYR A 72 18.15 16.98 3.68
C TYR A 72 19.05 16.04 2.87
N GLY A 73 19.56 14.97 3.48
CA GLY A 73 20.49 14.02 2.85
C GLY A 73 20.15 12.55 3.10
N GLY A 74 18.90 12.26 3.48
CA GLY A 74 18.47 10.87 3.67
C GLY A 74 18.33 10.15 2.33
N SER A 75 18.71 8.88 2.27
CA SER A 75 18.55 8.09 1.05
C SER A 75 17.17 7.42 0.97
N GLN A 76 16.73 7.03 -0.22
CA GLN A 76 15.51 6.23 -0.40
C GLN A 76 15.59 4.89 0.35
N GLU A 77 16.76 4.27 0.43
CA GLU A 77 16.96 3.00 1.14
C GLU A 77 16.70 3.15 2.64
N ALA A 78 17.05 4.30 3.22
CA ALA A 78 16.75 4.58 4.62
C ALA A 78 15.24 4.68 4.86
N LEU A 79 14.47 5.23 3.91
CA LEU A 79 13.01 5.33 4.00
C LEU A 79 12.33 3.96 4.03
N TYR A 80 12.89 2.96 3.33
CA TYR A 80 12.38 1.59 3.40
C TYR A 80 12.37 1.07 4.84
N HIS A 81 13.47 1.27 5.57
CA HIS A 81 13.57 0.83 6.96
C HIS A 81 12.78 1.70 7.93
N SER A 82 12.73 3.03 7.71
CA SER A 82 12.04 3.95 8.62
C SER A 82 10.52 3.95 8.46
N LEU A 83 9.99 3.66 7.26
CA LEU A 83 8.56 3.71 6.97
C LEU A 83 8.08 2.55 6.07
N GLY A 84 8.85 2.19 5.04
CA GLY A 84 8.44 1.23 4.03
C GLY A 84 8.02 -0.14 4.57
N VAL A 85 8.78 -0.71 5.50
CA VAL A 85 8.42 -2.00 6.16
C VAL A 85 7.04 -1.92 6.82
N ALA A 86 6.74 -0.83 7.51
CA ALA A 86 5.47 -0.65 8.18
C ALA A 86 4.30 -0.42 7.20
N VAL A 87 4.55 0.27 6.08
CA VAL A 87 3.56 0.48 5.01
C VAL A 87 3.24 -0.85 4.32
N LEU A 88 4.27 -1.59 3.91
CA LEU A 88 4.11 -2.89 3.25
C LEU A 88 3.42 -3.92 4.15
N ALA A 89 3.69 -3.90 5.46
CA ALA A 89 3.02 -4.77 6.43
C ALA A 89 1.50 -4.51 6.55
N ARG A 90 1.01 -3.35 6.09
CA ARG A 90 -0.42 -3.04 6.00
C ARG A 90 -1.06 -3.48 4.68
N GLY A 91 -0.27 -4.08 3.78
CA GLY A 91 -0.69 -4.44 2.44
C GLY A 91 -0.78 -3.24 1.48
N TRP A 92 -0.14 -2.11 1.81
CA TRP A 92 -0.15 -0.89 0.99
C TRP A 92 1.10 -0.81 0.11
N ASN A 93 0.99 -0.16 -1.04
CA ASN A 93 2.15 0.20 -1.86
C ASN A 93 3.02 1.25 -1.15
N PHE A 94 4.33 1.09 -1.28
CA PHE A 94 5.32 2.05 -0.82
C PHE A 94 6.17 2.53 -2.00
N ALA A 95 6.25 3.85 -2.16
CA ALA A 95 7.14 4.49 -3.12
C ALA A 95 8.02 5.50 -2.38
N ALA A 96 9.28 5.59 -2.76
CA ALA A 96 10.19 6.61 -2.26
C ALA A 96 10.60 7.53 -3.41
N HIS A 97 10.84 8.80 -3.12
CA HIS A 97 11.39 9.74 -4.09
C HIS A 97 12.59 10.48 -3.51
N GLU A 98 13.44 10.96 -4.41
CA GLU A 98 14.51 11.89 -4.09
C GLU A 98 14.46 13.13 -4.99
N GLY A 99 15.00 14.22 -4.49
CA GLY A 99 15.21 15.47 -5.21
C GLY A 99 16.63 16.02 -5.04
N PRO A 100 16.91 17.21 -5.61
CA PRO A 100 18.21 17.86 -5.49
C PRO A 100 18.68 17.98 -4.05
N GLY A 101 19.95 17.63 -3.81
CA GLY A 101 20.53 17.57 -2.46
C GLY A 101 20.45 16.21 -1.77
N GLN A 102 19.69 15.25 -2.32
CA GLN A 102 19.61 13.90 -1.79
C GLN A 102 20.54 12.92 -2.53
N PRO A 103 20.91 11.78 -1.92
CA PRO A 103 22.08 11.00 -2.31
C PRO A 103 22.14 10.54 -3.77
N THR A 104 21.05 9.97 -4.31
CA THR A 104 21.01 9.47 -5.68
C THR A 104 21.07 10.61 -6.67
N VAL A 105 20.33 11.69 -6.42
CA VAL A 105 20.28 12.86 -7.30
C VAL A 105 21.63 13.58 -7.32
N ILE A 106 22.29 13.79 -6.17
CA ILE A 106 23.66 14.31 -6.12
C ILE A 106 24.60 13.41 -6.92
N ARG A 107 24.56 12.10 -6.69
CA ARG A 107 25.50 11.16 -7.31
C ARG A 107 25.35 11.09 -8.83
N GLN A 108 24.12 11.13 -9.33
CA GLN A 108 23.84 10.91 -10.75
C GLN A 108 23.85 12.19 -11.59
N SER A 109 23.42 13.32 -11.03
CA SER A 109 23.31 14.59 -11.78
C SER A 109 24.16 15.73 -11.24
N GLY A 110 24.85 15.55 -10.10
CA GLY A 110 25.60 16.61 -9.44
C GLY A 110 24.71 17.70 -8.82
N ALA A 111 23.39 17.52 -8.83
CA ALA A 111 22.44 18.50 -8.33
C ALA A 111 22.42 18.49 -6.79
N GLY A 112 23.21 19.40 -6.21
CA GLY A 112 23.20 19.69 -4.79
C GLY A 112 21.88 20.32 -4.32
N PHE A 113 21.80 20.59 -3.02
CA PHE A 113 20.57 21.06 -2.37
C PHE A 113 20.03 22.40 -2.92
N GLY A 114 20.91 23.26 -3.42
CA GLY A 114 20.55 24.55 -4.03
C GLY A 114 20.26 24.49 -5.53
N ALA A 115 20.26 23.32 -6.15
CA ALA A 115 20.08 23.20 -7.60
C ALA A 115 18.62 23.37 -8.06
N ALA A 116 17.64 23.36 -7.14
CA ALA A 116 16.24 23.69 -7.41
C ALA A 116 15.79 24.90 -6.59
N PRO A 117 15.02 25.84 -7.18
CA PRO A 117 14.44 26.98 -6.44
C PRO A 117 13.49 26.52 -5.33
N ASP A 118 12.71 25.47 -5.59
CA ASP A 118 11.79 24.86 -4.65
C ASP A 118 11.98 23.33 -4.64
N ARG A 119 12.32 22.81 -3.47
CA ARG A 119 12.62 21.37 -3.27
C ARG A 119 11.35 20.52 -3.17
N SER A 120 10.18 21.12 -3.05
CA SER A 120 8.89 20.42 -3.01
C SER A 120 8.38 20.03 -4.40
N GLU A 121 8.92 20.63 -5.47
CA GLU A 121 8.46 20.44 -6.85
C GLU A 121 8.66 19.00 -7.38
N VAL A 122 9.47 18.18 -6.72
CA VAL A 122 9.70 16.78 -7.10
C VAL A 122 8.50 15.87 -6.81
N VAL A 123 7.55 16.33 -5.98
CA VAL A 123 6.38 15.53 -5.60
C VAL A 123 5.39 15.38 -6.75
N THR A 124 5.07 16.44 -7.48
CA THR A 124 4.09 16.38 -8.59
C THR A 124 4.52 15.41 -9.70
N PRO A 125 5.77 15.42 -10.20
CA PRO A 125 6.23 14.42 -11.17
C PRO A 125 6.22 12.99 -10.62
N ALA A 126 6.51 12.80 -9.32
CA ALA A 126 6.42 11.50 -8.67
C ALA A 126 4.96 11.01 -8.58
N VAL A 127 4.02 11.92 -8.30
CA VAL A 127 2.57 11.64 -8.33
C VAL A 127 2.14 11.27 -9.76
N ASP A 128 2.56 12.02 -10.77
CA ASP A 128 2.25 11.71 -12.18
C ASP A 128 2.72 10.30 -12.56
N TYR A 129 3.95 9.95 -12.18
CA TYR A 129 4.51 8.61 -12.41
C TYR A 129 3.67 7.52 -11.72
N LEU A 130 3.29 7.72 -10.46
CA LEU A 130 2.52 6.74 -9.71
C LEU A 130 1.10 6.57 -10.26
N LEU A 131 0.42 7.66 -10.61
CA LEU A 131 -0.95 7.60 -11.14
C LEU A 131 -1.02 6.99 -12.54
N ALA A 132 0.09 6.95 -13.28
CA ALA A 132 0.18 6.20 -14.54
C ALA A 132 0.26 4.68 -14.33
N TRP A 133 0.55 4.21 -13.10
CA TRP A 133 0.62 2.80 -12.79
C TRP A 133 -0.75 2.27 -12.36
N GLY A 134 -1.28 1.27 -13.08
CA GLY A 134 -2.63 0.73 -12.83
C GLY A 134 -2.85 0.07 -11.46
N GLY A 135 -1.79 -0.07 -10.65
CA GLY A 135 -1.86 -0.55 -9.27
C GLY A 135 -2.05 0.54 -8.21
N VAL A 136 -2.09 1.82 -8.60
CA VAL A 136 -2.27 2.96 -7.68
C VAL A 136 -3.66 3.54 -7.86
N ASP A 137 -4.39 3.65 -6.75
CA ASP A 137 -5.65 4.41 -6.72
C ASP A 137 -5.35 5.87 -6.36
N GLY A 138 -5.68 6.78 -7.28
CA GLY A 138 -5.48 8.22 -7.10
C GLY A 138 -6.30 8.84 -5.96
N GLY A 139 -7.42 8.23 -5.58
CA GLY A 139 -8.17 8.61 -4.37
C GLY A 139 -7.53 8.12 -3.06
N ARG A 140 -6.43 7.36 -3.15
CA ARG A 140 -5.74 6.69 -2.05
C ARG A 140 -4.23 6.87 -2.11
N LEU A 141 -3.77 7.96 -2.70
CA LEU A 141 -2.35 8.31 -2.72
C LEU A 141 -2.03 9.27 -1.57
N ALA A 142 -1.06 8.92 -0.74
CA ALA A 142 -0.63 9.72 0.40
C ALA A 142 0.82 10.18 0.27
N LEU A 143 1.14 11.30 0.91
CA LEU A 143 2.51 11.81 1.01
C LEU A 143 3.01 11.73 2.45
N ALA A 144 4.19 11.14 2.64
CA ALA A 144 4.87 11.06 3.92
C ALA A 144 6.20 11.82 3.86
N GLY A 145 6.39 12.78 4.75
CA GLY A 145 7.63 13.54 4.87
C GLY A 145 8.38 13.18 6.14
N LEU A 146 9.59 12.61 6.03
CA LEU A 146 10.42 12.31 7.21
C LEU A 146 11.47 13.38 7.46
N SER A 147 11.68 13.74 8.74
CA SER A 147 12.67 14.75 9.15
C SER A 147 12.40 16.08 8.43
N PHE A 148 13.39 16.64 7.74
CA PHE A 148 13.21 17.84 6.92
C PHE A 148 12.20 17.65 5.76
N GLY A 149 11.94 16.40 5.35
CA GLY A 149 10.84 16.05 4.45
C GLY A 149 9.48 16.41 5.04
N GLY A 150 9.33 16.43 6.38
CA GLY A 150 8.13 16.90 7.06
C GLY A 150 7.86 18.40 6.86
N SER A 151 8.86 19.20 6.47
CA SER A 151 8.65 20.58 6.01
C SER A 151 8.35 20.66 4.51
N LEU A 152 8.91 19.77 3.70
CA LEU A 152 8.70 19.74 2.25
C LEU A 152 7.33 19.19 1.86
N ALA A 153 6.84 18.18 2.57
CA ALA A 153 5.58 17.51 2.28
C ALA A 153 4.36 18.44 2.38
N PRO A 154 4.20 19.28 3.42
CA PRO A 154 3.09 20.23 3.49
C PRO A 154 3.17 21.32 2.41
N ILE A 155 4.39 21.75 2.04
CA ILE A 155 4.59 22.73 0.96
C ILE A 155 4.15 22.13 -0.37
N ALA A 156 4.52 20.88 -0.65
CA ALA A 156 4.05 20.15 -1.84
C ALA A 156 2.53 19.95 -1.80
N GLY A 157 1.98 19.47 -0.69
CA GLY A 157 0.55 19.18 -0.53
C GLY A 157 -0.34 20.42 -0.60
N ALA A 158 0.18 21.62 -0.33
CA ALA A 158 -0.54 22.87 -0.56
C ALA A 158 -0.81 23.13 -2.06
N ARG A 159 -0.06 22.50 -2.96
CA ARG A 159 -0.16 22.66 -4.43
C ARG A 159 -0.63 21.39 -5.14
N GLU A 160 -0.38 20.22 -4.56
CA GLU A 160 -0.72 18.92 -5.12
C GLU A 160 -2.01 18.36 -4.50
N HIS A 161 -3.14 18.74 -5.09
CA HIS A 161 -4.47 18.41 -4.56
C HIS A 161 -4.92 16.97 -4.80
N ARG A 162 -4.14 16.17 -5.55
CA ARG A 162 -4.45 14.75 -5.78
C ARG A 162 -4.04 13.85 -4.62
N LEU A 163 -3.34 14.38 -3.62
CA LEU A 163 -3.00 13.64 -2.40
C LEU A 163 -4.24 13.53 -1.49
N ALA A 164 -4.59 12.31 -1.10
CA ALA A 164 -5.72 12.02 -0.24
C ALA A 164 -5.47 12.41 1.22
N TRP A 165 -4.23 12.25 1.70
CA TRP A 165 -3.82 12.58 3.06
C TRP A 165 -2.30 12.71 3.16
N MET A 166 -1.82 13.28 4.28
CA MET A 166 -0.39 13.48 4.54
C MET A 166 -0.01 13.04 5.96
N LEU A 167 1.24 12.58 6.10
CA LEU A 167 1.89 12.26 7.37
C LEU A 167 3.22 13.01 7.46
N VAL A 168 3.41 13.79 8.53
CA VAL A 168 4.63 14.59 8.79
C VAL A 168 5.04 14.55 10.25
#